data_AF-A0A7K7FK43-F1
#
_entry.id   AF-A0A7K7FK43-F1
#
_cell.length_a   1.000
_cell.length_b   1.000
_cell.length_c   1.000
_cell.angle_alpha   90.00
_cell.angle_beta   90.00
_cell.angle_gamma   90.00
#
_symmetry.space_group_name_H-M   'P 1'
#
loop_
_entity.id
_entity.type
_entity.pdbx_description
1 polymer ?
#
loop_
_entity_poly.entity_id
_entity_poly.type
_entity_poly.pdbx_seq_one_letter_code
_entity_poly.pdbx_strand_id
1 'polypeptide(L)'
;PARPVPAAMSHPAAAGRPAPRTSDWYRTSPGLPGRFQQPACFRGYGEPRPHPRYRTTNQAYGSKAPTVHEVPTSFHVTSHAFSNTRAQCGMYRDNGLNTSLEKSHVTGPDNFITASDHLNFHPSYNPSGPSHC
;
A
#
# COMPACT_ATOMS: atom_id res chain seq x y z
N PRO A 1 -41.56 -2.77 19.57
CA PRO A 1 -41.57 -4.21 19.16
C PRO A 1 -40.67 -4.42 17.94
N ALA A 2 -39.54 -5.10 18.12
CA ALA A 2 -38.60 -5.38 17.04
C ALA A 2 -39.22 -6.40 16.07
N ARG A 3 -39.27 -6.07 14.78
CA ARG A 3 -39.69 -7.01 13.73
C ARG A 3 -38.64 -8.12 13.60
N PRO A 4 -39.04 -9.40 13.54
CA PRO A 4 -38.09 -10.48 13.28
C PRO A 4 -37.50 -10.30 11.87
N VAL A 5 -36.17 -10.25 11.81
CA VAL A 5 -35.42 -10.27 10.55
C VAL A 5 -35.65 -11.64 9.91
N PRO A 6 -36.12 -11.74 8.66
CA PRO A 6 -36.31 -13.04 8.03
C PRO A 6 -34.95 -13.73 7.91
N ALA A 7 -34.86 -14.95 8.45
CA ALA A 7 -33.71 -15.82 8.29
C ALA A 7 -33.38 -15.94 6.79
N ALA A 8 -32.14 -15.63 6.42
CA ALA A 8 -31.64 -15.83 5.08
C ALA A 8 -31.83 -17.32 4.73
N MET A 9 -32.77 -17.60 3.84
CA MET A 9 -32.96 -18.93 3.30
C MET A 9 -31.72 -19.24 2.46
N SER A 10 -30.77 -19.97 3.04
CA SER A 10 -29.70 -20.60 2.28
C SER A 10 -30.35 -21.56 1.31
N HIS A 11 -30.39 -21.19 0.04
CA HIS A 11 -30.80 -22.11 -1.02
C HIS A 11 -29.88 -23.34 -0.98
N PRO A 12 -30.43 -24.57 -0.98
CA PRO A 12 -29.63 -25.78 -0.97
C PRO A 12 -28.76 -25.78 -2.23
N ALA A 13 -27.45 -25.96 -2.02
CA ALA A 13 -26.50 -26.14 -3.10
C ALA A 13 -26.97 -27.32 -3.95
N ALA A 14 -27.39 -27.04 -5.18
CA ALA A 14 -27.73 -28.08 -6.14
C ALA A 14 -26.51 -28.98 -6.32
N ALA A 15 -26.62 -30.23 -5.88
CA ALA A 15 -25.66 -31.27 -6.18
C ALA A 15 -25.72 -31.56 -7.69
N GLY A 16 -24.84 -30.92 -8.46
CA GLY A 16 -24.83 -31.06 -9.91
C GLY A 16 -23.79 -30.17 -10.56
N ARG A 17 -22.61 -30.76 -10.83
CA ARG A 17 -21.41 -30.18 -11.45
C ARG A 17 -20.69 -29.10 -10.62
N PRO A 18 -19.34 -29.10 -10.60
CA PRO A 18 -18.59 -28.01 -9.99
C PRO A 18 -18.94 -26.70 -10.70
N ALA A 19 -19.02 -25.61 -9.93
CA ALA A 19 -19.27 -24.28 -10.46
C ALA A 19 -18.26 -23.92 -11.57
N PRO A 20 -18.70 -23.18 -12.61
CA PRO A 20 -17.84 -22.82 -13.73
C PRO A 20 -16.59 -22.06 -13.25
N ARG A 21 -15.40 -22.57 -13.58
CA ARG A 21 -14.12 -21.90 -13.35
C ARG A 21 -13.63 -21.13 -14.57
N THR A 22 -13.10 -19.93 -14.37
CA THR A 22 -12.62 -19.07 -15.46
C THR A 22 -11.54 -19.73 -16.34
N SER A 23 -10.67 -20.58 -15.76
CA SER A 23 -9.66 -21.33 -16.52
C SER A 23 -10.22 -22.36 -17.50
N ASP A 24 -11.46 -22.81 -17.31
CA ASP A 24 -12.08 -23.82 -18.17
C ASP A 24 -12.49 -23.20 -19.52
N TRP A 25 -12.71 -21.88 -19.56
CA TRP A 25 -13.06 -21.12 -20.78
C TRP A 25 -11.92 -20.26 -21.32
N TYR A 26 -11.06 -19.73 -20.44
CA TYR A 26 -10.04 -18.76 -20.81
C TYR A 26 -8.67 -19.13 -20.29
N ARG A 27 -7.62 -18.68 -20.99
CA ARG A 27 -6.25 -18.74 -20.47
C ARG A 27 -6.09 -17.71 -19.34
N THR A 28 -5.80 -18.19 -18.13
CA THR A 28 -5.60 -17.36 -16.94
C THR A 28 -4.12 -17.24 -16.57
N SER A 29 -3.77 -16.17 -15.85
CA SER A 29 -2.42 -16.03 -15.30
C SER A 29 -2.21 -16.96 -14.08
N PRO A 30 -0.99 -17.47 -13.84
CA PRO A 30 -0.72 -18.42 -12.75
C PRO A 30 -0.97 -17.86 -11.35
N GLY A 31 -0.96 -16.53 -11.19
CA GLY A 31 -1.23 -15.82 -9.94
C GLY A 31 -2.64 -15.28 -9.80
N LEU A 32 -3.61 -15.72 -10.61
CA LEU A 32 -4.97 -15.20 -10.56
C LEU A 32 -5.62 -15.55 -9.20
N PRO A 33 -6.13 -14.56 -8.44
CA PRO A 33 -6.81 -14.82 -7.18
C PRO A 33 -7.99 -15.79 -7.33
N GLY A 34 -8.14 -16.70 -6.36
CA GLY A 34 -9.21 -17.72 -6.37
C GLY A 34 -10.62 -17.17 -6.58
N ARG A 35 -10.89 -15.94 -6.10
CA ARG A 35 -12.18 -15.27 -6.29
C ARG A 35 -12.53 -14.97 -7.76
N PHE A 36 -11.53 -14.69 -8.59
CA PHE A 36 -11.71 -14.48 -10.03
C PHE A 36 -11.65 -15.79 -10.80
N GLN A 37 -11.01 -16.81 -10.23
CA GLN A 37 -11.02 -18.16 -10.75
C GLN A 37 -12.39 -18.85 -10.59
N GLN A 38 -13.14 -18.50 -9.54
CA GLN A 38 -14.44 -19.07 -9.21
C GLN A 38 -15.47 -17.96 -8.94
N PRO A 39 -16.10 -17.37 -9.97
CA PRO A 39 -17.03 -16.25 -9.81
C PRO A 39 -18.23 -16.56 -8.91
N ALA A 40 -18.59 -17.83 -8.77
CA ALA A 40 -19.65 -18.28 -7.86
C ALA A 40 -19.39 -17.92 -6.38
N CYS A 41 -18.16 -17.56 -6.00
CA CYS A 41 -17.88 -17.11 -4.63
C CYS A 41 -18.39 -15.68 -4.33
N PHE A 42 -18.72 -14.88 -5.35
CA PHE A 42 -19.27 -13.53 -5.16
C PHE A 42 -20.72 -13.63 -4.66
N ARG A 43 -21.02 -12.97 -3.54
CA ARG A 43 -22.33 -12.99 -2.87
C ARG A 43 -22.98 -11.61 -2.90
N GLY A 44 -24.29 -11.55 -2.68
CA GLY A 44 -25.04 -10.29 -2.56
C GLY A 44 -25.58 -9.73 -3.88
N TYR A 45 -25.52 -10.51 -4.95
CA TYR A 45 -26.10 -10.14 -6.24
C TYR A 45 -27.46 -10.82 -6.43
N GLY A 46 -28.42 -10.10 -7.01
CA GLY A 46 -29.73 -10.66 -7.37
C GLY A 46 -30.67 -10.96 -6.19
N GLU A 47 -30.27 -10.62 -4.97
CA GLU A 47 -31.07 -10.81 -3.76
C GLU A 47 -31.17 -9.51 -2.93
N PRO A 48 -32.31 -9.24 -2.27
CA PRO A 48 -33.57 -9.97 -2.35
C PRO A 48 -34.28 -9.74 -3.69
N ARG A 49 -35.05 -10.73 -4.17
CA ARG A 49 -35.83 -10.56 -5.40
C ARG A 49 -36.91 -9.48 -5.19
N PRO A 50 -36.85 -8.33 -5.88
CA PRO A 50 -37.81 -7.27 -5.67
C PRO A 50 -39.18 -7.68 -6.21
N HIS A 51 -40.24 -7.22 -5.55
CA HIS A 51 -41.61 -7.48 -5.96
C HIS A 51 -41.82 -6.98 -7.41
N PRO A 52 -42.39 -7.78 -8.33
CA PRO A 52 -42.48 -7.43 -9.75
C PRO A 52 -43.16 -6.08 -10.04
N ARG A 53 -44.14 -5.70 -9.21
CA ARG A 53 -44.88 -4.42 -9.30
C ARG A 53 -44.14 -3.22 -8.68
N TYR A 54 -43.18 -3.44 -7.79
CA TYR A 54 -42.48 -2.39 -7.04
C TYR A 54 -40.99 -2.42 -7.38
N ARG A 55 -40.68 -2.17 -8.66
CA ARG A 55 -39.32 -2.09 -9.16
C ARG A 55 -38.89 -0.66 -9.36
N THR A 56 -37.66 -0.36 -8.96
CA THR A 56 -37.01 0.92 -9.25
C THR A 56 -35.87 0.70 -10.24
N THR A 57 -35.48 1.75 -10.96
CA THR A 57 -34.34 1.71 -11.90
C THR A 57 -33.03 1.37 -11.18
N ASN A 58 -32.86 1.85 -9.95
CA ASN A 58 -31.67 1.57 -9.15
C ASN A 58 -31.50 0.09 -8.79
N GLN A 59 -32.59 -0.68 -8.74
CA GLN A 59 -32.53 -2.13 -8.51
C GLN A 59 -31.89 -2.90 -9.68
N ALA A 60 -31.66 -2.27 -10.84
CA ALA A 60 -30.92 -2.90 -11.93
C ALA A 60 -29.44 -3.11 -11.56
N TYR A 61 -28.84 -2.17 -10.82
CA TYR A 61 -27.48 -2.29 -10.33
C TYR A 61 -27.39 -3.42 -9.30
N GLY A 62 -26.39 -4.30 -9.44
CA GLY A 62 -26.20 -5.45 -8.54
C GLY A 62 -27.24 -6.57 -8.69
N SER A 63 -28.19 -6.47 -9.62
CA SER A 63 -29.22 -7.50 -9.84
C SER A 63 -28.69 -8.82 -10.44
N LYS A 64 -27.51 -8.79 -11.05
CA LYS A 64 -26.91 -9.94 -11.74
C LYS A 64 -25.57 -10.28 -11.10
N ALA A 65 -25.36 -11.57 -10.83
CA ALA A 65 -24.10 -12.07 -10.31
C ALA A 65 -23.05 -12.11 -11.42
N PRO A 66 -21.77 -11.86 -11.08
CA PRO A 66 -20.68 -11.91 -12.05
C PRO A 66 -20.46 -13.32 -12.60
N THR A 67 -20.15 -13.40 -13.89
CA THR A 67 -19.89 -14.66 -14.62
C THR A 67 -18.42 -14.80 -15.04
N VAL A 68 -18.05 -16.00 -15.51
CA VAL A 68 -16.68 -16.29 -16.02
C VAL A 68 -16.26 -15.40 -17.20
N HIS A 69 -17.23 -14.79 -17.90
CA HIS A 69 -17.00 -13.91 -19.04
C HIS A 69 -16.83 -12.44 -18.65
N GLU A 70 -17.13 -12.08 -17.40
CA GLU A 70 -17.07 -10.71 -16.88
C GLU A 70 -15.88 -10.49 -15.94
N VAL A 71 -15.39 -11.56 -15.30
CA VAL A 71 -14.23 -11.50 -14.40
C VAL A 71 -12.91 -11.41 -15.17
N PRO A 72 -11.88 -10.77 -14.59
CA PRO A 72 -10.57 -10.64 -15.24
C PRO A 72 -9.82 -11.98 -15.30
N THR A 73 -9.05 -12.18 -16.37
CA THR A 73 -8.18 -13.35 -16.57
C THR A 73 -6.76 -13.17 -16.01
N SER A 74 -6.38 -11.92 -15.69
CA SER A 74 -5.15 -11.55 -14.99
C SER A 74 -5.42 -10.44 -13.96
N PHE A 75 -4.67 -10.46 -12.86
CA PHE A 75 -4.80 -9.45 -11.80
C PHE A 75 -3.43 -9.11 -11.24
N HIS A 76 -2.99 -7.87 -11.43
CA HIS A 76 -1.68 -7.39 -11.03
C HIS A 76 -1.83 -6.32 -9.94
N VAL A 77 -1.56 -6.70 -8.69
CA VAL A 77 -1.65 -5.80 -7.53
C VAL A 77 -0.27 -5.28 -7.16
N THR A 78 -0.20 -4.01 -6.79
CA THR A 78 0.96 -3.44 -6.12
C THR A 78 0.94 -3.83 -4.64
N SER A 79 1.95 -4.57 -4.20
CA SER A 79 2.10 -4.90 -2.78
C SER A 79 2.38 -3.64 -1.97
N HIS A 80 1.58 -3.42 -0.92
CA HIS A 80 1.83 -2.37 0.07
C HIS A 80 2.54 -2.89 1.33
N ALA A 81 3.11 -4.11 1.30
CA ALA A 81 3.73 -4.72 2.48
C ALA A 81 4.85 -3.86 3.09
N PHE A 82 5.73 -3.29 2.26
CA PHE A 82 6.79 -2.39 2.69
C PHE A 82 6.22 -1.11 3.33
N SER A 83 5.32 -0.43 2.62
CA SER A 83 4.71 0.81 3.08
C SER A 83 3.90 0.61 4.35
N ASN A 84 3.13 -0.47 4.48
CA ASN A 84 2.38 -0.82 5.68
C ASN A 84 3.31 -1.00 6.89
N THR A 85 4.44 -1.68 6.70
CA THR A 85 5.46 -1.86 7.75
C THR A 85 6.02 -0.50 8.19
N ARG A 86 6.37 0.37 7.24
CA ARG A 86 6.95 1.69 7.55
C ARG A 86 5.94 2.67 8.12
N ALA A 87 4.67 2.60 7.69
CA ALA A 87 3.61 3.49 8.14
C ALA A 87 3.31 3.35 9.64
N GLN A 88 3.55 2.16 10.22
CA GLN A 88 3.40 1.93 11.65
C GLN A 88 4.36 2.78 12.51
N CYS A 89 5.54 3.14 11.96
CA CYS A 89 6.54 3.91 12.69
C CYS A 89 6.23 5.41 12.79
N GLY A 90 5.14 5.88 12.16
CA GLY A 90 4.73 7.28 12.20
C GLY A 90 5.68 8.23 11.44
N MET A 91 5.59 9.52 11.79
CA MET A 91 6.41 10.56 11.15
C MET A 91 7.86 10.47 11.62
N TYR A 92 8.80 10.53 10.66
CA TYR A 92 10.22 10.59 10.97
C TYR A 92 10.54 11.84 11.81
N ARG A 93 11.36 11.66 12.84
CA ARG A 93 11.96 12.74 13.62
C ARG A 93 13.47 12.60 13.61
N ASP A 94 14.14 13.71 13.34
CA ASP A 94 15.58 13.79 13.51
C ASP A 94 15.91 14.16 14.97
N ASN A 95 16.66 13.31 15.65
CA ASN A 95 17.23 13.59 16.98
C ASN A 95 18.77 13.42 16.97
N GLY A 96 19.39 13.45 15.79
CA GLY A 96 20.84 13.37 15.66
C GLY A 96 21.53 14.67 16.08
N LEU A 97 22.76 14.55 16.59
CA LEU A 97 23.64 15.70 16.81
C LEU A 97 24.56 15.88 15.60
N ASN A 98 24.83 17.14 15.23
CA ASN A 98 25.84 17.42 14.21
C ASN A 98 27.23 17.16 14.81
N THR A 99 27.93 16.17 14.27
CA THR A 99 29.29 15.77 14.66
C THR A 99 30.28 15.88 13.51
N SER A 100 29.88 16.48 12.38
CA SER A 100 30.79 16.68 11.27
C SER A 100 31.90 17.63 11.69
N LEU A 101 33.14 17.16 11.65
CA LEU A 101 34.30 18.03 11.75
C LEU A 101 34.42 18.87 10.48
N GLU A 102 34.93 20.09 10.63
CA GLU A 102 35.22 21.00 9.52
C GLU A 102 36.12 20.31 8.48
N LYS A 103 35.71 20.31 7.21
CA LYS A 103 36.48 19.73 6.09
C LYS A 103 37.04 20.81 5.18
N SER A 104 37.52 21.89 5.78
CA SER A 104 38.05 23.01 5.02
C SER A 104 39.17 22.54 4.09
N HIS A 105 39.10 22.95 2.83
CA HIS A 105 40.20 22.72 1.89
C HIS A 105 41.39 23.66 2.15
N VAL A 106 41.17 24.75 2.88
CA VAL A 106 42.15 25.81 3.16
C VAL A 106 42.82 25.56 4.51
N THR A 107 42.02 25.24 5.52
CA THR A 107 42.44 24.78 6.85
C THR A 107 42.58 23.26 6.73
N GLY A 108 43.78 22.78 6.41
CA GLY A 108 44.05 21.34 6.27
C GLY A 108 43.66 20.52 7.51
N PRO A 109 43.81 19.18 7.47
CA PRO A 109 43.38 18.28 8.55
C PRO A 109 43.96 18.59 9.96
N ASP A 110 44.94 19.49 10.05
CA ASP A 110 45.60 19.89 11.29
C ASP A 110 45.02 21.18 11.92
N ASN A 111 43.91 21.70 11.40
CA ASN A 111 43.44 23.05 11.76
C ASN A 111 41.96 23.05 12.15
N PHE A 112 41.58 22.13 13.03
CA PHE A 112 40.29 22.13 13.69
C PHE A 112 40.28 23.22 14.78
N ILE A 113 39.51 24.28 14.57
CA ILE A 113 39.22 25.25 15.64
C ILE A 113 38.28 24.57 16.64
N THR A 114 38.85 23.75 17.53
CA THR A 114 38.11 23.25 18.69
C THR A 114 37.83 24.42 19.64
N ALA A 115 36.66 24.42 20.28
CA ALA A 115 36.30 25.43 21.29
C ALA A 115 37.29 25.52 22.47
N SER A 116 38.23 24.58 22.58
CA SER A 116 39.29 24.53 23.59
C SER A 116 40.62 25.06 23.10
N ASP A 117 40.79 25.33 21.80
CA ASP A 117 42.07 25.71 21.21
C ASP A 117 41.91 26.96 20.36
N HIS A 118 41.75 28.09 21.05
CA HIS A 118 41.69 29.42 20.46
C HIS A 118 43.08 30.00 20.16
N LEU A 119 44.15 29.25 20.39
CA LEU A 119 45.54 29.70 20.27
C LEU A 119 46.33 28.99 19.17
N ASN A 120 45.78 27.95 18.56
CA ASN A 120 46.34 27.36 17.34
C ASN A 120 45.98 28.18 16.11
N PHE A 121 46.69 29.29 15.93
CA PHE A 121 46.64 30.07 14.70
C PHE A 121 47.27 29.29 13.54
N HIS A 122 46.74 29.47 12.32
CA HIS A 122 47.32 28.90 11.11
C HIS A 122 48.81 29.27 10.99
N PRO A 123 49.71 28.38 10.53
CA PRO A 123 51.17 28.65 10.47
C PRO A 123 51.59 29.91 9.70
N SER A 124 50.71 30.45 8.86
CA SER A 124 50.91 31.72 8.15
C SER A 124 50.62 32.97 8.99
N TYR A 125 49.97 32.82 10.15
CA TYR A 125 49.67 33.90 11.07
C TYR A 125 50.94 34.29 11.82
N ASN A 126 51.42 35.49 11.56
CA ASN A 126 52.55 36.08 12.26
C ASN A 126 52.04 37.18 13.22
N PRO A 127 52.10 37.00 14.54
CA PRO A 127 51.66 38.02 15.49
C PRO A 127 52.60 39.24 15.57
N SER A 128 53.81 39.15 14.99
CA SER A 128 54.81 40.21 15.00
C SER A 128 55.09 40.82 13.62
N GLY A 129 54.31 40.48 12.59
CA GLY A 129 54.49 40.98 11.23
C GLY A 129 53.34 40.66 10.29
N PRO A 130 53.40 41.07 9.01
CA PRO A 130 52.35 40.75 8.06
C PRO A 130 52.28 39.24 7.83
N SER A 131 51.08 38.66 7.95
CA SER A 131 50.81 37.27 7.62
C SER A 131 50.83 37.08 6.09
N HIS A 132 51.46 36.00 5.62
CA HIS A 132 51.60 35.69 4.19
C HIS A 132 50.62 34.60 3.77
N CYS A 133 49.97 34.77 2.63
CA CYS A 133 49.00 33.81 2.07
C CYS A 133 49.68 32.53 1.59
#